data_AF-C8PE98-F1
#
_entry.id   AF-C8PE98-F1
#
_cell.length_a   1.000
_cell.length_b   1.000
_cell.length_c   1.000
_cell.angle_alpha   90.00
_cell.angle_beta   90.00
_cell.angle_gamma   90.00
#
_symmetry.space_group_name_H-M   'P 1'
#
loop_
_entity.id
_entity.type
_entity.pdbx_description
1 polymer ?
#
loop_
_entity_poly.entity_id
_entity_poly.type
_entity_poly.pdbx_seq_one_letter_code
_entity_poly.pdbx_strand_id
1 'polypeptide(L)'
;MTNAEIAKKLKIAEKTIYNWRKNRKELFEILELGIKIQESQKNIEYVNNTYKELINLYKKLNEKEQEYYITDIKARILKKEIDK
;
A
#
# COMPACT_ATOMS: atom_id res chain seq x y z
N MET A 1 -13.92 -4.16 -2.13
CA MET A 1 -14.62 -5.21 -1.36
C MET A 1 -16.13 -4.97 -1.44
N THR A 2 -16.93 -6.04 -1.40
CA THR A 2 -18.39 -6.00 -1.28
C THR A 2 -18.85 -5.77 0.17
N ASN A 3 -20.11 -5.37 0.38
CA ASN A 3 -20.66 -5.20 1.74
C ASN A 3 -20.58 -6.49 2.56
N ALA A 4 -20.86 -7.64 1.94
CA ALA A 4 -20.77 -8.96 2.55
C ALA A 4 -19.34 -9.29 3.00
N GLU A 5 -18.33 -8.99 2.18
CA GLU A 5 -16.92 -9.21 2.52
C GLU A 5 -16.49 -8.35 3.72
N ILE A 6 -16.89 -7.07 3.73
CA ILE A 6 -16.59 -6.15 4.83
C ILE A 6 -17.28 -6.63 6.12
N ALA A 7 -18.56 -6.99 6.04
CA ALA A 7 -19.34 -7.49 7.17
C ALA A 7 -18.72 -8.76 7.78
N LYS A 8 -18.29 -9.71 6.92
CA LYS A 8 -17.56 -10.91 7.35
C LYS A 8 -16.24 -10.57 8.04
N LYS A 9 -15.44 -9.65 7.48
CA LYS A 9 -14.15 -9.22 8.06
C LYS A 9 -14.33 -8.59 9.45
N LEU A 10 -15.38 -7.80 9.63
CA LEU A 10 -15.68 -7.09 10.87
C LEU A 10 -16.54 -7.90 11.86
N LYS A 11 -16.99 -9.10 11.47
CA LYS A 11 -17.87 -9.96 12.28
C LYS A 11 -19.17 -9.27 12.71
N ILE A 12 -19.78 -8.52 11.79
CA ILE A 12 -21.07 -7.84 12.00
C ILE A 12 -22.06 -8.19 10.89
N ALA A 13 -23.33 -7.81 11.08
CA ALA A 13 -24.36 -8.03 10.07
C ALA A 13 -24.16 -7.15 8.83
N GLU A 14 -24.39 -7.69 7.63
CA GLU A 14 -24.26 -6.97 6.36
C GLU A 14 -25.16 -5.72 6.29
N LYS A 15 -26.36 -5.80 6.88
CA LYS A 15 -27.29 -4.66 6.98
C LYS A 15 -26.66 -3.44 7.68
N THR A 16 -25.72 -3.66 8.60
CA THR A 16 -25.00 -2.59 9.29
C THR A 16 -24.10 -1.83 8.33
N ILE A 17 -23.39 -2.54 7.44
CA ILE A 17 -22.57 -1.93 6.39
C ILE A 17 -23.44 -1.14 5.41
N TYR A 18 -24.57 -1.70 5.00
CA TYR A 18 -25.52 -1.02 4.14
C TYR A 18 -26.04 0.29 4.78
N ASN A 19 -26.40 0.23 6.08
CA ASN A 19 -26.83 1.42 6.82
C ASN A 19 -25.73 2.47 6.90
N TRP A 20 -24.48 2.10 7.17
CA TRP A 20 -23.38 3.05 7.23
C TRP A 20 -23.12 3.69 5.88
N ARG A 21 -23.10 2.91 4.80
CA ARG A 21 -22.91 3.44 3.44
C ARG A 21 -24.00 4.43 3.04
N LYS A 22 -25.24 4.21 3.48
CA LYS A 22 -26.40 5.07 3.16
C LYS A 22 -26.53 6.29 4.07
N ASN A 23 -26.39 6.10 5.38
CA ASN A 23 -26.79 7.07 6.40
C ASN A 23 -25.62 7.62 7.24
N ARG A 24 -24.42 7.05 7.11
CA ARG A 24 -23.20 7.47 7.83
C ARG A 24 -22.00 7.44 6.87
N LYS A 25 -22.09 8.19 5.78
CA LYS A 25 -21.13 8.17 4.67
C LYS A 25 -19.68 8.39 5.15
N GLU A 26 -19.45 9.39 6.00
CA GLU A 26 -18.11 9.69 6.54
C GLU A 26 -17.52 8.52 7.35
N LEU A 27 -18.35 7.85 8.17
CA LEU A 27 -17.93 6.65 8.91
C LEU A 27 -17.54 5.52 7.96
N PHE A 28 -18.31 5.33 6.90
CA PHE A 28 -18.02 4.32 5.89
C PHE A 28 -16.73 4.62 5.12
N GLU A 29 -16.47 5.88 4.79
CA GLU A 29 -15.23 6.31 4.11
C GLU A 29 -13.98 6.08 4.98
N ILE A 30 -14.05 6.41 6.28
CA ILE A 30 -12.95 6.13 7.24
C ILE A 30 -12.67 4.62 7.30
N LEU A 31 -13.74 3.81 7.32
CA LEU A 31 -13.62 2.35 7.35
C LEU A 31 -12.96 1.81 6.07
N GLU A 32 -13.40 2.26 4.90
CA GLU A 32 -12.80 1.87 3.62
C GLU A 32 -11.32 2.27 3.54
N LEU A 33 -10.96 3.46 4.04
CA LEU A 33 -9.57 3.90 4.12
C LEU A 33 -8.75 2.98 5.02
N GLY A 34 -9.25 2.65 6.22
CA GLY A 34 -8.58 1.73 7.14
C GLY A 34 -8.39 0.33 6.54
N ILE A 35 -9.39 -0.18 5.81
CA ILE A 35 -9.30 -1.47 5.11
C ILE A 35 -8.22 -1.43 4.02
N LYS A 36 -8.19 -0.37 3.20
CA LYS A 36 -7.17 -0.17 2.15
C LYS A 36 -5.77 -0.07 2.74
N ILE A 37 -5.61 0.62 3.87
CA ILE A 37 -4.32 0.72 4.58
C ILE A 37 -3.90 -0.65 5.11
N GLN A 38 -4.80 -1.43 5.69
CA GLN A 38 -4.46 -2.78 6.15
C GLN A 38 -4.09 -3.71 4.99
N GLU A 39 -4.75 -3.60 3.84
CA GLU A 39 -4.45 -4.40 2.65
C GLU A 39 -3.13 -3.96 2.00
N SER A 40 -2.86 -2.66 1.94
CA SER A 40 -1.55 -2.18 1.51
C SER A 40 -0.47 -2.61 2.50
N GLN A 41 -0.73 -2.61 3.81
CA GLN A 41 0.19 -3.10 4.84
C GLN A 41 0.43 -4.61 4.76
N LYS A 42 -0.58 -5.43 4.40
CA LYS A 42 -0.39 -6.87 4.13
C LYS A 42 0.42 -7.14 2.87
N ASN A 43 0.27 -6.31 1.83
CA ASN A 43 1.17 -6.32 0.68
C ASN A 43 2.58 -5.80 1.04
N ILE A 44 2.69 -4.98 2.10
CA ILE A 44 3.95 -4.54 2.70
C ILE A 44 4.50 -5.56 3.70
N GLU A 45 3.73 -6.55 4.16
CA GLU A 45 4.27 -7.62 5.01
C GLU A 45 5.22 -8.54 4.22
N TYR A 46 5.08 -8.55 2.89
CA TYR A 46 6.03 -9.10 1.92
C TYR A 46 7.11 -8.09 1.46
N VAL A 47 7.23 -6.94 2.12
CA VAL A 47 8.41 -6.09 2.03
C VAL A 47 9.48 -6.79 2.86
N ASN A 48 10.12 -7.76 2.19
CA ASN A 48 11.33 -8.46 2.58
C ASN A 48 12.23 -7.52 3.42
N ASN A 49 12.88 -8.04 4.46
CA ASN A 49 13.94 -7.34 5.20
C ASN A 49 14.84 -6.47 4.30
N THR A 50 15.14 -6.93 3.09
CA THR A 50 15.86 -6.19 2.04
C THR A 50 15.26 -4.81 1.70
N TYR A 51 13.95 -4.66 1.60
CA TYR A 51 13.33 -3.37 1.26
C TYR A 51 13.21 -2.45 2.48
N LYS A 52 13.01 -3.00 3.69
CA LYS A 52 13.17 -2.21 4.93
C LYS A 52 14.61 -1.70 5.07
N GLU A 53 15.57 -2.57 4.80
CA GLU A 53 16.99 -2.23 4.78
C GLU A 53 17.30 -1.18 3.71
N LEU A 54 16.76 -1.32 2.50
CA LEU A 54 16.90 -0.33 1.42
C LEU A 54 16.38 1.05 1.84
N ILE A 55 15.19 1.14 2.44
CA ILE A 55 14.66 2.41 2.96
C ILE A 55 15.59 2.99 4.01
N ASN A 56 16.08 2.16 4.95
CA ASN A 56 16.96 2.62 6.02
C ASN A 56 18.32 3.10 5.50
N LEU A 57 18.86 2.46 4.46
CA LEU A 57 20.09 2.88 3.79
C LEU A 57 19.86 4.19 3.02
N TYR A 58 18.79 4.27 2.24
CA TYR A 58 18.47 5.43 1.42
C TYR A 58 18.28 6.71 2.25
N LYS A 59 17.66 6.59 3.44
CA LYS A 59 17.49 7.72 4.39
C LYS A 59 18.80 8.29 4.93
N LYS A 60 19.91 7.56 4.87
CA LYS A 60 21.23 8.03 5.33
C LYS A 60 21.98 8.85 4.27
N LEU A 61 21.48 8.84 3.03
CA LEU A 61 22.10 9.50 1.89
C LEU A 61 21.65 10.95 1.78
N ASN A 62 22.53 11.80 1.26
CA ASN A 62 22.17 13.16 0.87
C ASN A 62 21.43 13.19 -0.48
N GLU A 63 20.88 14.35 -0.84
CA GLU A 63 20.05 14.51 -2.04
C GLU A 63 20.76 14.09 -3.34
N LYS A 64 22.05 14.42 -3.50
CA LYS A 64 22.82 14.05 -4.70
C LYS A 64 23.06 12.55 -4.79
N GLU A 65 23.37 11.92 -3.66
CA GLU A 65 23.54 10.46 -3.58
C GLU A 65 22.22 9.73 -3.90
N GLN A 66 21.12 10.24 -3.35
CA GLN A 66 19.77 9.74 -3.63
C GLN A 66 19.44 9.81 -5.14
N GLU A 67 19.67 10.97 -5.76
CA GLU A 67 19.46 11.19 -7.20
C GLU A 67 20.33 10.24 -8.05
N TYR A 68 21.59 10.07 -7.67
CA TYR A 68 22.51 9.12 -8.32
C TYR A 68 21.94 7.69 -8.33
N TYR A 69 21.53 7.16 -7.17
CA TYR A 69 21.01 5.79 -7.09
C TYR A 69 19.67 5.61 -7.81
N ILE A 70 18.78 6.61 -7.77
CA ILE A 70 17.55 6.59 -8.58
C ILE A 70 17.89 6.46 -10.06
N THR A 71 18.87 7.23 -10.53
CA THR A 71 19.28 7.25 -11.94
C THR A 71 19.90 5.91 -12.34
N ASP A 72 20.77 5.32 -11.51
CA ASP A 72 21.35 3.99 -11.77
C ASP A 72 20.27 2.90 -11.89
N ILE A 73 19.28 2.90 -10.97
CA ILE A 73 18.17 1.93 -11.00
C ILE A 73 17.37 2.08 -12.31
N LYS A 74 17.04 3.32 -12.71
CA LYS A 74 16.33 3.59 -13.96
C LYS A 74 17.12 3.12 -15.18
N ALA A 75 18.42 3.39 -15.23
CA ALA A 75 19.29 2.95 -16.31
C ALA A 75 19.34 1.42 -16.43
N ARG A 76 19.38 0.70 -15.30
CA ARG A 76 19.34 -0.78 -15.29
C ARG A 76 18.01 -1.33 -15.80
N ILE A 77 16.88 -0.71 -15.46
CA ILE A 77 15.57 -1.11 -15.97
C ILE A 77 15.52 -0.93 -17.48
N LEU A 78 15.93 0.24 -17.97
CA LEU A 78 15.97 0.53 -19.41
C LEU A 78 16.88 -0.43 -20.18
N LYS A 79 18.07 -0.72 -19.64
CA LYS A 79 19.00 -1.68 -20.27
C LYS A 79 18.36 -3.06 -20.46
N LYS A 80 17.60 -3.55 -19.48
CA LYS A 80 16.88 -4.83 -19.59
C LYS A 80 15.79 -4.83 -20.66
N GLU A 81 15.28 -3.66 -21.06
CA GLU A 81 14.31 -3.54 -22.14
C GLU A 81 14.99 -3.55 -23.52
N ILE A 82 16.21 -3.00 -23.61
CA ILE A 82 17.03 -3.02 -24.84
C ILE A 82 17.59 -4.42 -25.11
N ASP A 83 18.02 -5.14 -24.07
CA ASP A 83 18.62 -6.47 -24.19
C ASP A 83 17.57 -7.60 -24.43
N LYS A 84 16.29 -7.26 -24.62
CA LYS A 84 15.18 -8.19 -24.95
C LYS A 84 14.95 -8.26 -26.45
#